data_AF-A0A1G0JD30-F1
#
_entry.id   AF-A0A1G0JD30-F1
#
_cell.length_a   1.000
_cell.length_b   1.000
_cell.length_c   1.000
_cell.angle_alpha   90.00
_cell.angle_beta   90.00
_cell.angle_gamma   90.00
#
_symmetry.space_group_name_H-M   'P 1'
#
loop_
_entity.id
_entity.type
_entity.pdbx_description
1 polymer ?
#
loop_
_entity_poly.entity_id
_entity_poly.type
_entity_poly.pdbx_seq_one_letter_code
_entity_poly.pdbx_strand_id
1 'polypeptide(L)'
;MRGEGTKTSDLDIVIVHEALPNAYRDSYYYGGWPIEAFVHDPQTLEYFFQKVDAPSGVPSLAAMVSEGIELPLVTALSQRLKDIANGFLQAGPARWSAKEIDSSRYIISDLIEDLREPRSQSEMYAIAIQLYNTIANHFFRSKGLWSAKGKTIPRQLRRIDETFAGKFESAFESVFARGKVGDLIALADDLLSVHGGFLFEGHRLEAPQEWKVG
;
A
#
# COMPACT_ATOMS: atom_id res chain seq x y z
N MET A 1 12.60 14.76 -7.61
CA MET A 1 13.35 14.09 -6.54
C MET A 1 12.77 14.58 -5.23
N ARG A 2 12.28 13.67 -4.38
CA ARG A 2 11.64 14.05 -3.11
C ARG A 2 12.63 14.48 -2.03
N GLY A 3 13.94 14.48 -2.32
CA GLY A 3 14.98 14.82 -1.34
C GLY A 3 15.21 13.75 -0.27
N GLU A 4 14.60 12.56 -0.41
CA GLU A 4 14.61 11.49 0.59
C GLU A 4 15.50 10.30 0.22
N GLY A 5 16.31 10.42 -0.84
CA GLY A 5 17.23 9.36 -1.25
C GLY A 5 18.33 9.17 -0.21
N THR A 6 18.59 7.91 0.18
CA THR A 6 19.76 7.55 0.98
C THR A 6 20.92 7.18 0.05
N LYS A 7 22.14 7.02 0.62
CA LYS A 7 23.34 6.61 -0.14
C LYS A 7 23.18 5.26 -0.87
N THR A 8 22.18 4.46 -0.50
CA THR A 8 21.92 3.13 -1.07
C THR A 8 20.54 3.05 -1.72
N SER A 9 19.84 4.18 -1.91
CA SER A 9 18.57 4.17 -2.63
C SER A 9 18.82 3.92 -4.12
N ASP A 10 17.99 3.06 -4.67
CA ASP A 10 17.77 2.92 -6.10
C ASP A 10 17.26 4.23 -6.71
N LEU A 11 17.65 4.45 -7.98
CA LEU A 11 17.09 5.51 -8.81
C LEU A 11 15.94 4.93 -9.63
N ASP A 12 14.72 5.31 -9.27
CA ASP A 12 13.52 4.99 -10.03
C ASP A 12 13.38 5.93 -11.23
N ILE A 13 13.28 5.37 -12.44
CA ILE A 13 13.11 6.13 -13.68
C ILE A 13 11.89 5.61 -14.42
N VAL A 14 10.96 6.50 -14.77
CA VAL A 14 9.87 6.18 -15.71
C VAL A 14 10.26 6.68 -17.09
N ILE A 15 10.37 5.78 -18.05
CA ILE A 15 10.69 6.08 -19.45
C ILE A 15 9.43 5.84 -20.26
N VAL A 16 8.97 6.87 -20.98
CA VAL A 16 7.76 6.76 -21.80
C VAL A 16 8.08 7.00 -23.27
N HIS A 17 7.83 5.98 -24.09
CA HIS A 17 7.88 6.07 -25.56
C HIS A 17 6.51 6.43 -26.13
N GLU A 18 6.46 6.97 -27.35
CA GLU A 18 5.18 7.20 -28.03
C GLU A 18 4.42 5.88 -28.29
N ALA A 19 5.17 4.84 -28.64
CA ALA A 19 4.67 3.48 -28.82
C ALA A 19 5.79 2.48 -28.46
N LEU A 20 5.41 1.35 -27.88
CA LEU A 20 6.33 0.29 -27.49
C LEU A 20 5.65 -1.08 -27.71
N PRO A 21 6.36 -2.11 -28.21
CA PRO A 21 5.75 -3.42 -28.41
C PRO A 21 5.23 -4.07 -27.12
N ASN A 22 5.97 -3.92 -26.01
CA ASN A 22 5.60 -4.44 -24.69
C ASN A 22 6.21 -3.53 -23.61
N ALA A 23 5.43 -3.16 -22.60
CA ALA A 23 5.98 -2.56 -21.39
C ALA A 23 6.89 -3.53 -20.64
N TYR A 24 7.95 -3.02 -20.04
CA TYR A 24 8.88 -3.83 -19.25
C TYR A 24 9.49 -3.03 -18.12
N ARG A 25 10.07 -3.76 -17.17
CA ARG A 25 10.86 -3.22 -16.09
C ARG A 25 12.27 -3.78 -16.18
N ASP A 26 13.25 -2.91 -16.07
CA ASP A 26 14.66 -3.27 -16.13
C ASP A 26 15.38 -2.81 -14.87
N SER A 27 16.34 -3.60 -14.40
CA SER A 27 17.10 -3.32 -13.17
C SER A 27 18.58 -3.53 -13.44
N TYR A 28 19.35 -2.45 -13.41
CA TYR A 28 20.76 -2.47 -13.79
C TYR A 28 21.59 -1.46 -13.00
N TYR A 29 22.91 -1.59 -13.06
CA TYR A 29 23.83 -0.62 -12.47
C TYR A 29 24.38 0.32 -13.54
N TYR A 30 24.41 1.63 -13.26
CA TYR A 30 25.06 2.62 -14.11
C TYR A 30 25.81 3.64 -13.26
N GLY A 31 27.11 3.84 -13.56
CA GLY A 31 27.94 4.77 -12.78
C GLY A 31 28.02 4.44 -11.28
N GLY A 32 27.85 3.17 -10.90
CA GLY A 32 27.82 2.72 -9.50
C GLY A 32 26.45 2.83 -8.81
N TRP A 33 25.43 3.36 -9.47
CA TRP A 33 24.08 3.49 -8.94
C TRP A 33 23.20 2.32 -9.40
N PRO A 34 22.42 1.69 -8.49
CA PRO A 34 21.34 0.81 -8.88
C PRO A 34 20.19 1.64 -9.48
N ILE A 35 19.70 1.23 -10.65
CA ILE A 35 18.60 1.87 -11.38
C ILE A 35 17.47 0.86 -11.55
N GLU A 36 16.23 1.28 -11.28
CA GLU A 36 15.01 0.57 -11.67
C GLU A 36 14.28 1.41 -12.72
N ALA A 37 14.23 0.92 -13.96
CA ALA A 37 13.60 1.59 -15.09
C ALA A 37 12.24 0.96 -15.40
N PHE A 38 11.19 1.78 -15.37
CA PHE A 38 9.82 1.44 -15.74
C PHE A 38 9.53 1.97 -17.14
N VAL A 39 9.56 1.10 -18.14
CA VAL A 39 9.47 1.49 -19.55
C VAL A 39 8.07 1.18 -20.09
N HIS A 40 7.39 2.24 -20.52
CA HIS A 40 6.00 2.20 -20.94
C HIS A 40 5.78 3.01 -22.22
N ASP A 41 4.62 2.80 -22.83
CA ASP A 41 3.93 3.81 -23.64
C ASP A 41 2.70 4.33 -22.86
N PRO A 42 1.97 5.34 -23.35
CA PRO A 42 0.82 5.87 -22.62
C PRO A 42 -0.28 4.84 -22.32
N GLN A 43 -0.50 3.87 -23.22
CA GLN A 43 -1.57 2.88 -23.08
C GLN A 43 -1.25 1.87 -21.99
N THR A 44 -0.03 1.34 -21.99
CA THR A 44 0.44 0.42 -20.96
C THR A 44 0.59 1.13 -19.62
N LEU A 45 1.00 2.40 -19.59
CA LEU A 45 1.06 3.18 -18.36
C LEU A 45 -0.32 3.32 -17.71
N GLU A 46 -1.33 3.72 -18.49
CA GLU A 46 -2.72 3.83 -18.01
C GLU A 46 -3.30 2.47 -17.61
N TYR A 47 -2.97 1.40 -18.33
CA TYR A 47 -3.34 0.04 -17.95
C TYR A 47 -2.81 -0.30 -16.55
N PHE A 48 -1.55 0.01 -16.25
CA PHE A 48 -1.00 -0.25 -14.91
C PHE A 48 -1.68 0.58 -13.83
N PHE A 49 -2.03 1.85 -14.10
CA PHE A 49 -2.82 2.65 -13.17
C PHE A 49 -4.17 1.97 -12.85
N GLN A 50 -4.91 1.57 -13.87
CA GLN A 50 -6.27 1.07 -13.71
C GLN A 50 -6.37 -0.39 -13.28
N LYS A 51 -5.44 -1.24 -13.72
CA LYS A 51 -5.53 -2.70 -13.57
C LYS A 51 -4.52 -3.29 -12.59
N VAL A 52 -3.55 -2.50 -12.12
CA VAL A 52 -2.54 -2.95 -11.14
C VAL A 52 -2.57 -2.07 -9.89
N ASP A 53 -2.41 -0.76 -10.04
CA ASP A 53 -2.39 0.19 -8.94
C ASP A 53 -3.77 0.31 -8.28
N ALA A 54 -4.83 0.53 -9.07
CA ALA A 54 -6.19 0.71 -8.54
C ALA A 54 -6.70 -0.50 -7.73
N PRO A 55 -6.60 -1.76 -8.23
CA PRO A 55 -7.05 -2.92 -7.47
C PRO A 55 -6.21 -3.15 -6.21
N SER A 56 -4.88 -2.96 -6.29
CA SER A 56 -4.01 -3.10 -5.11
C SER A 56 -4.22 -1.99 -4.08
N GLY A 57 -4.80 -0.86 -4.50
CA GLY A 57 -4.98 0.32 -3.68
C GLY A 57 -3.68 1.07 -3.39
N VAL A 58 -2.58 0.78 -4.09
CA VAL A 58 -1.28 1.41 -3.88
C VAL A 58 -0.82 2.01 -5.21
N PRO A 59 -0.83 3.34 -5.36
CA PRO A 59 -0.65 3.99 -6.66
C PRO A 59 0.82 4.26 -6.97
N SER A 60 1.67 3.23 -6.91
CA SER A 60 3.12 3.39 -7.01
C SER A 60 3.55 4.05 -8.31
N LEU A 61 3.07 3.56 -9.46
CA LEU A 61 3.50 4.07 -10.77
C LEU A 61 2.91 5.46 -11.03
N ALA A 62 1.64 5.68 -10.65
CA ALA A 62 1.01 6.99 -10.77
C ALA A 62 1.71 8.05 -9.91
N ALA A 63 2.09 7.72 -8.68
CA ALA A 63 2.86 8.59 -7.80
C ALA A 63 4.25 8.91 -8.37
N MET A 64 4.93 7.93 -8.96
CA MET A 64 6.23 8.15 -9.63
C MET A 64 6.11 9.13 -10.81
N VAL A 65 5.07 9.01 -11.63
CA VAL A 65 4.84 9.94 -12.76
C VAL A 65 4.47 11.34 -12.27
N SER A 66 3.54 11.44 -11.32
CA SER A 66 3.08 12.70 -10.74
C SER A 66 4.23 13.49 -10.10
N GLU A 67 5.04 12.83 -9.26
CA GLU A 67 6.06 13.48 -8.43
C GLU A 67 7.46 13.46 -9.09
N GLY A 68 7.56 12.86 -10.28
CA GLY A 68 8.78 12.76 -11.07
C GLY A 68 9.29 14.11 -11.56
N ILE A 69 10.60 14.24 -11.70
CA ILE A 69 11.21 15.38 -12.41
C ILE A 69 11.35 14.97 -13.88
N GLU A 70 10.87 15.83 -14.77
CA GLU A 70 10.97 15.61 -16.21
C GLU A 70 12.38 15.93 -16.69
N LEU A 71 12.93 15.06 -17.53
CA LEU A 71 14.26 15.19 -18.11
C LEU A 71 14.22 14.88 -19.62
N PRO A 72 15.05 15.55 -20.43
CA PRO A 72 15.88 16.71 -20.08
C PRO A 72 15.06 17.99 -19.87
N LEU A 73 13.85 18.06 -20.42
CA LEU A 73 12.91 19.17 -20.27
C LEU A 73 11.46 18.67 -20.34
N VAL A 74 10.53 19.53 -19.93
CA VAL A 74 9.08 19.30 -20.02
C VAL A 74 8.67 19.20 -21.49
N THR A 75 7.80 18.24 -21.81
CA THR A 75 7.23 18.02 -23.13
C THR A 75 5.70 17.98 -23.06
N ALA A 76 5.02 18.11 -24.20
CA ALA A 76 3.57 17.95 -24.24
C ALA A 76 3.12 16.55 -23.78
N LEU A 77 3.89 15.51 -24.10
CA LEU A 77 3.63 14.14 -23.64
C LEU A 77 3.77 14.03 -22.12
N SER A 78 4.90 14.47 -21.56
CA SER A 78 5.15 14.36 -20.13
C SER A 78 4.14 15.17 -19.30
N GLN A 79 3.76 16.36 -19.76
CA GLN A 79 2.70 17.15 -19.12
C GLN A 79 1.36 16.41 -19.13
N ARG A 80 0.94 15.87 -20.29
CA ARG A 80 -0.30 15.09 -20.41
C ARG A 80 -0.31 13.88 -19.46
N LEU A 81 0.80 13.14 -19.38
CA LEU A 81 0.88 11.97 -18.52
C LEU A 81 0.87 12.34 -17.03
N LYS A 82 1.49 13.45 -16.65
CA LYS A 82 1.37 14.01 -15.30
C LYS A 82 -0.05 14.42 -14.98
N ASP A 83 -0.77 15.05 -15.91
CA ASP A 83 -2.17 15.42 -15.71
C ASP A 83 -3.06 14.18 -15.50
N ILE A 84 -2.83 13.12 -16.28
CA ILE A 84 -3.52 11.82 -16.11
C ILE A 84 -3.20 11.22 -14.74
N ALA A 85 -1.92 11.16 -14.36
CA ALA A 85 -1.49 10.61 -13.08
C ALA A 85 -2.06 11.41 -11.89
N ASN A 86 -2.04 12.74 -11.97
CA ASN A 86 -2.62 13.62 -10.96
C ASN A 86 -4.12 13.44 -10.84
N GLY A 87 -4.84 13.37 -11.96
CA GLY A 87 -6.28 13.12 -11.97
C GLY A 87 -6.62 11.75 -11.35
N PHE A 88 -5.85 10.71 -11.68
CA PHE A 88 -6.00 9.38 -11.09
C PHE A 88 -5.73 9.38 -9.57
N LEU A 89 -4.68 10.04 -9.12
CA LEU A 89 -4.35 10.14 -7.70
C LEU A 89 -5.42 10.92 -6.93
N GLN A 90 -5.93 12.02 -7.49
CA GLN A 90 -7.00 12.83 -6.90
C GLN A 90 -8.33 12.08 -6.82
N ALA A 91 -8.63 11.22 -7.79
CA ALA A 91 -9.85 10.42 -7.79
C ALA A 91 -9.92 9.40 -6.62
N GLY A 92 -8.76 8.98 -6.11
CA GLY A 92 -8.68 7.96 -5.05
C GLY A 92 -8.95 6.53 -5.57
N PRO A 93 -8.70 5.51 -4.75
CA PRO A 93 -9.08 4.14 -5.08
C PRO A 93 -10.61 3.99 -5.07
N ALA A 94 -11.09 2.93 -5.71
CA ALA A 94 -12.47 2.49 -5.52
C ALA A 94 -12.76 2.29 -4.02
N ARG A 95 -13.87 2.86 -3.57
CA ARG A 95 -14.36 2.69 -2.19
C ARG A 95 -14.68 1.23 -1.96
N TRP A 96 -14.25 0.73 -0.81
CA TRP A 96 -14.64 -0.60 -0.38
C TRP A 96 -16.14 -0.69 -0.16
N SER A 97 -16.71 -1.78 -0.65
CA SER A 97 -18.04 -2.26 -0.27
C SER A 97 -18.06 -2.68 1.21
N ALA A 98 -19.25 -2.82 1.78
CA ALA A 98 -19.41 -3.34 3.14
C ALA A 98 -18.74 -4.71 3.32
N LYS A 99 -18.83 -5.58 2.30
CA LYS A 99 -18.18 -6.90 2.30
C LYS A 99 -16.66 -6.80 2.37
N GLU A 100 -16.04 -5.87 1.63
CA GLU A 100 -14.59 -5.66 1.68
C GLU A 100 -14.13 -5.08 3.02
N ILE A 101 -14.91 -4.16 3.61
CA ILE A 101 -14.68 -3.67 4.97
C ILE A 101 -14.74 -4.83 5.97
N ASP A 102 -15.78 -5.66 5.89
CA ASP A 102 -15.95 -6.82 6.77
C ASP A 102 -14.85 -7.87 6.59
N SER A 103 -14.44 -8.17 5.35
CA SER A 103 -13.28 -9.05 5.10
C SER A 103 -12.00 -8.50 5.73
N SER A 104 -11.75 -7.19 5.61
CA SER A 104 -10.59 -6.58 6.25
C SER A 104 -10.69 -6.58 7.78
N ARG A 105 -11.88 -6.34 8.35
CA ARG A 105 -12.13 -6.44 9.80
C ARG A 105 -11.89 -7.85 10.31
N TYR A 106 -12.41 -8.86 9.59
CA TYR A 106 -12.23 -10.26 9.94
C TYR A 106 -10.75 -10.65 9.98
N ILE A 107 -9.98 -10.31 8.93
CA ILE A 107 -8.54 -10.61 8.89
C ILE A 107 -7.80 -9.97 10.07
N ILE A 108 -8.11 -8.71 10.41
CA ILE A 108 -7.49 -8.05 11.57
C ILE A 108 -7.92 -8.75 12.88
N SER A 109 -9.19 -9.14 13.00
CA SER A 109 -9.73 -9.79 14.21
C SER A 109 -9.10 -11.15 14.45
N ASP A 110 -8.97 -11.96 13.40
CA ASP A 110 -8.33 -13.27 13.40
C ASP A 110 -6.85 -13.16 13.83
N LEU A 111 -6.10 -12.24 13.22
CA LEU A 111 -4.71 -11.98 13.59
C LEU A 111 -4.56 -11.44 15.03
N ILE A 112 -5.51 -10.63 15.51
CA ILE A 112 -5.51 -10.13 16.88
C ILE A 112 -5.80 -11.25 17.87
N GLU A 113 -6.67 -12.20 17.54
CA GLU A 113 -6.92 -13.37 18.38
C GLU A 113 -5.65 -14.21 18.53
N ASP A 114 -4.96 -14.51 17.42
CA ASP A 114 -3.67 -15.22 17.46
C ASP A 114 -2.59 -14.44 18.24
N LEU A 115 -2.64 -13.09 18.21
CA LEU A 115 -1.69 -12.24 18.93
C LEU A 115 -1.95 -12.20 20.45
N ARG A 116 -3.16 -12.54 20.93
CA ARG A 116 -3.47 -12.53 22.37
C ARG A 116 -2.70 -13.61 23.12
N GLU A 117 -2.52 -14.78 22.50
CA GLU A 117 -1.83 -15.93 23.09
C GLU A 117 -0.82 -16.56 22.11
N PRO A 118 0.25 -15.84 21.72
CA PRO A 118 1.21 -16.35 20.75
C PRO A 118 1.99 -17.52 21.38
N ARG A 119 2.21 -18.61 20.63
CA ARG A 119 2.92 -19.81 21.14
C ARG A 119 4.42 -19.58 21.28
N SER A 120 4.94 -18.54 20.62
CA SER A 120 6.34 -18.13 20.69
C SER A 120 6.54 -16.66 20.35
N GLN A 121 7.71 -16.11 20.70
CA GLN A 121 8.11 -14.76 20.30
C GLN A 121 8.22 -14.63 18.77
N SER A 122 8.68 -15.66 18.09
CA SER A 122 8.78 -15.68 16.62
C SER A 122 7.40 -15.58 15.96
N GLU A 123 6.41 -16.29 16.51
CA GLU A 123 5.02 -16.23 16.04
C GLU A 123 4.39 -14.86 16.30
N MET A 124 4.59 -14.29 17.49
CA MET A 124 4.17 -12.92 17.80
C MET A 124 4.73 -11.92 16.78
N TYR A 125 6.01 -12.02 16.42
CA TYR A 125 6.61 -11.14 15.41
C TYR A 125 6.03 -11.37 14.02
N ALA A 126 5.80 -12.62 13.62
CA ALA A 126 5.18 -12.93 12.35
C ALA A 126 3.77 -12.33 12.23
N ILE A 127 2.95 -12.47 13.29
CA ILE A 127 1.60 -11.89 13.35
C ILE A 127 1.67 -10.36 13.32
N ALA A 128 2.57 -9.75 14.11
CA ALA A 128 2.74 -8.30 14.13
C ALA A 128 3.16 -7.74 12.75
N ILE A 129 4.04 -8.42 12.00
CA ILE A 129 4.42 -8.01 10.64
C ILE A 129 3.22 -8.04 9.68
N GLN A 130 2.35 -9.04 9.81
CA GLN A 130 1.12 -9.09 9.02
C GLN A 130 0.15 -7.97 9.41
N LEU A 131 -0.10 -7.79 10.71
CA LEU A 131 -0.94 -6.71 11.25
C LEU A 131 -0.45 -5.33 10.82
N TYR A 132 0.86 -5.10 10.75
CA TYR A 132 1.45 -3.82 10.32
C TYR A 132 0.91 -3.39 8.95
N ASN A 133 0.93 -4.29 7.97
CA ASN A 133 0.42 -3.99 6.64
C ASN A 133 -1.11 -3.96 6.61
N THR A 134 -1.78 -4.88 7.31
CA THR A 134 -3.24 -5.00 7.25
C THR A 134 -3.94 -3.84 7.95
N ILE A 135 -3.50 -3.41 9.13
CA ILE A 135 -4.05 -2.26 9.88
C ILE A 135 -3.84 -0.97 9.08
N ALA A 136 -2.64 -0.74 8.55
CA ALA A 136 -2.38 0.44 7.72
C ALA A 136 -3.28 0.45 6.48
N ASN A 137 -3.39 -0.69 5.78
CA ASN A 137 -4.25 -0.79 4.60
C ASN A 137 -5.73 -0.56 4.94
N HIS A 138 -6.23 -1.12 6.05
CA HIS A 138 -7.59 -0.87 6.52
C HIS A 138 -7.81 0.62 6.80
N PHE A 139 -6.89 1.27 7.51
CA PHE A 139 -6.96 2.70 7.83
C PHE A 139 -7.11 3.56 6.58
N PHE A 140 -6.32 3.30 5.52
CA PHE A 140 -6.40 4.06 4.27
C PHE A 140 -7.66 3.72 3.48
N ARG A 141 -7.87 2.43 3.19
CA ARG A 141 -8.89 2.00 2.23
C ARG A 141 -10.31 2.17 2.76
N SER A 142 -10.55 2.01 4.06
CA SER A 142 -11.85 2.31 4.67
C SER A 142 -12.24 3.79 4.55
N LYS A 143 -11.26 4.68 4.42
CA LYS A 143 -11.45 6.12 4.18
C LYS A 143 -11.47 6.51 2.71
N GLY A 144 -11.39 5.54 1.79
CA GLY A 144 -11.27 5.81 0.36
C GLY A 144 -9.94 6.48 -0.01
N LEU A 145 -8.88 6.25 0.76
CA LEU A 145 -7.54 6.76 0.51
C LEU A 145 -6.65 5.70 -0.13
N TRP A 146 -5.74 6.15 -0.99
CA TRP A 146 -4.64 5.33 -1.47
C TRP A 146 -3.80 4.82 -0.28
N SER A 147 -3.50 3.53 -0.31
CA SER A 147 -2.73 2.81 0.68
C SER A 147 -1.21 2.94 0.44
N ALA A 148 -0.43 2.39 1.34
CA ALA A 148 1.02 2.26 1.26
C ALA A 148 1.48 0.85 1.62
N LYS A 149 2.71 0.52 1.27
CA LYS A 149 3.33 -0.78 1.57
C LYS A 149 4.64 -0.61 2.32
N GLY A 150 4.88 -1.51 3.28
CA GLY A 150 6.16 -1.66 3.98
C GLY A 150 6.76 -0.33 4.43
N LYS A 151 7.98 -0.03 3.94
CA LYS A 151 8.77 1.16 4.33
C LYS A 151 8.07 2.51 4.12
N THR A 152 7.06 2.57 3.26
CA THR A 152 6.38 3.83 2.94
C THR A 152 5.19 4.14 3.87
N ILE A 153 4.72 3.16 4.65
CA ILE A 153 3.57 3.31 5.55
C ILE A 153 3.76 4.44 6.58
N PRO A 154 4.86 4.53 7.35
CA PRO A 154 5.03 5.58 8.37
C PRO A 154 4.89 6.99 7.79
N ARG A 155 5.57 7.23 6.66
CA ARG A 155 5.53 8.53 5.98
C ARG A 155 4.14 8.85 5.47
N GLN A 156 3.44 7.88 4.88
CA GLN A 156 2.08 8.12 4.38
C GLN A 156 1.08 8.33 5.51
N LEU A 157 1.17 7.57 6.61
CA LEU A 157 0.33 7.81 7.78
C LEU A 157 0.56 9.21 8.33
N ARG A 158 1.81 9.62 8.57
CA ARG A 158 2.10 10.99 9.07
C ARG A 158 1.58 12.10 8.18
N ARG A 159 1.60 11.90 6.85
CA ARG A 159 1.06 12.88 5.90
C ARG A 159 -0.46 13.04 6.01
N ILE A 160 -1.17 11.96 6.35
CA ILE A 160 -2.64 11.92 6.40
C ILE A 160 -3.17 12.22 7.80
N ASP A 161 -2.59 11.62 8.82
CA ASP A 161 -3.01 11.69 10.22
C ASP A 161 -1.81 11.43 11.13
N GLU A 162 -1.19 12.51 11.60
CA GLU A 162 -0.02 12.47 12.49
C GLU A 162 -0.34 11.80 13.83
N THR A 163 -1.57 11.95 14.34
CA THR A 163 -1.97 11.36 15.62
C THR A 163 -2.10 9.85 15.50
N PHE A 164 -2.78 9.36 14.47
CA PHE A 164 -2.87 7.93 14.21
C PHE A 164 -1.49 7.33 13.90
N ALA A 165 -0.65 8.02 13.13
CA ALA A 165 0.71 7.58 12.84
C ALA A 165 1.53 7.36 14.12
N GLY A 166 1.48 8.31 15.07
CA GLY A 166 2.17 8.19 16.36
C GLY A 166 1.69 7.01 17.19
N LYS A 167 0.36 6.79 17.27
CA LYS A 167 -0.22 5.62 17.94
C LYS A 167 0.22 4.31 17.28
N PHE A 168 0.15 4.27 15.95
CA PHE A 168 0.53 3.12 15.14
C PHE A 168 1.99 2.74 15.37
N GLU A 169 2.92 3.69 15.25
CA GLU A 169 4.35 3.43 15.45
C GLU A 169 4.65 2.97 16.89
N SER A 170 4.07 3.63 17.89
CA SER A 170 4.28 3.27 19.30
C SER A 170 3.76 1.87 19.63
N ALA A 171 2.60 1.49 19.09
CA ALA A 171 2.01 0.17 19.31
C ALA A 171 2.89 -0.96 18.74
N PHE A 172 3.42 -0.78 17.52
CA PHE A 172 4.34 -1.76 16.94
C PHE A 172 5.71 -1.78 17.61
N GLU A 173 6.23 -0.62 18.02
CA GLU A 173 7.46 -0.56 18.83
C GLU A 173 7.31 -1.33 20.14
N SER A 174 6.17 -1.20 20.82
CA SER A 174 5.87 -1.93 22.06
C SER A 174 5.94 -3.46 21.86
N VAL A 175 5.46 -3.96 20.73
CA VAL A 175 5.55 -5.39 20.39
C VAL A 175 7.00 -5.78 20.09
N PHE A 176 7.66 -5.09 19.16
CA PHE A 176 8.98 -5.51 18.68
C PHE A 176 10.11 -5.30 19.69
N ALA A 177 10.04 -4.24 20.50
CA ALA A 177 11.08 -3.94 21.49
C ALA A 177 10.84 -4.62 22.85
N ARG A 178 9.57 -4.85 23.22
CA ARG A 178 9.21 -5.25 24.60
C ARG A 178 8.30 -6.48 24.68
N GLY A 179 7.84 -7.01 23.55
CA GLY A 179 6.89 -8.12 23.52
C GLY A 179 5.53 -7.81 24.14
N LYS A 180 5.15 -6.52 24.20
CA LYS A 180 3.89 -6.07 24.81
C LYS A 180 2.86 -5.78 23.72
N VAL A 181 1.83 -6.63 23.63
CA VAL A 181 0.79 -6.59 22.58
C VAL A 181 -0.40 -5.68 22.87
N GLY A 182 -0.58 -5.25 24.13
CA GLY A 182 -1.77 -4.51 24.56
C GLY A 182 -2.08 -3.26 23.74
N ASP A 183 -1.05 -2.44 23.46
CA ASP A 183 -1.22 -1.20 22.67
C ASP A 183 -1.61 -1.48 21.21
N LEU A 184 -1.14 -2.59 20.64
CA LEU A 184 -1.51 -3.01 19.28
C LEU A 184 -2.95 -3.54 19.22
N ILE A 185 -3.39 -4.26 20.24
CA ILE A 185 -4.79 -4.71 20.36
C ILE A 185 -5.73 -3.50 20.50
N ALA A 186 -5.38 -2.54 21.36
CA ALA A 186 -6.15 -1.31 21.55
C ALA A 186 -6.23 -0.47 20.27
N LEU A 187 -5.10 -0.34 19.54
CA LEU A 187 -5.09 0.34 18.24
C LEU A 187 -6.04 -0.31 17.23
N ALA A 188 -6.06 -1.65 17.16
CA ALA A 188 -6.95 -2.38 16.29
C ALA A 188 -8.42 -2.19 16.70
N ASP A 189 -8.73 -2.27 17.99
CA ASP A 189 -10.08 -2.05 18.52
C ASP A 189 -10.60 -0.64 18.18
N ASP A 190 -9.81 0.40 18.49
CA ASP A 190 -10.10 1.80 18.14
C ASP A 190 -10.40 1.94 16.64
N LEU A 191 -9.54 1.37 15.79
CA LEU A 191 -9.66 1.47 14.33
C LEU A 191 -10.92 0.77 13.81
N LEU A 192 -11.24 -0.42 14.33
CA LEU A 192 -12.38 -1.21 13.85
C LEU A 192 -13.71 -0.75 14.44
N SER A 193 -13.72 -0.06 15.59
CA SER A 193 -14.92 0.40 16.29
C SER A 193 -15.88 1.20 15.39
N VAL A 194 -15.35 2.02 14.49
CA VAL A 194 -16.13 2.85 13.55
C VAL A 194 -16.90 2.01 12.51
N HIS A 195 -16.54 0.73 12.36
CA HIS A 195 -17.20 -0.23 11.49
C HIS A 195 -17.87 -1.38 12.28
N GLY A 196 -18.06 -1.24 13.59
CA GLY A 196 -18.70 -2.24 14.44
C GLY A 196 -17.74 -3.16 15.20
N GLY A 197 -16.46 -2.80 15.30
CA GLY A 197 -15.46 -3.51 16.11
C GLY A 197 -14.90 -4.77 15.45
N PHE A 198 -14.30 -5.65 16.27
CA PHE A 198 -13.84 -6.97 15.83
C PHE A 198 -14.98 -7.79 15.22
N LEU A 199 -14.66 -8.64 14.25
CA LEU A 199 -15.61 -9.46 13.50
C LEU A 199 -15.11 -10.89 13.41
N PHE A 200 -15.92 -11.83 13.91
CA PHE A 200 -15.75 -13.26 13.69
C PHE A 200 -17.12 -13.91 13.43
N GLU A 201 -18.03 -13.77 14.38
CA GLU A 201 -19.39 -14.30 14.26
C GLU A 201 -20.13 -13.70 13.05
N GLY A 202 -20.78 -14.56 12.27
CA GLY A 202 -21.52 -14.16 11.08
C GLY A 202 -20.69 -13.85 9.84
N HIS A 203 -19.34 -13.88 9.92
CA HIS A 203 -18.52 -13.74 8.73
C HIS A 203 -18.60 -15.00 7.86
N ARG A 204 -18.95 -14.83 6.57
CA ARG A 204 -19.01 -15.92 5.59
C ARG A 204 -18.42 -15.47 4.26
N LEU A 205 -17.51 -16.27 3.74
CA LEU A 205 -17.01 -16.16 2.37
C LEU A 205 -17.58 -17.30 1.54
N GLU A 206 -17.93 -17.01 0.30
CA GLU A 206 -18.37 -17.99 -0.68
C GLU A 206 -17.29 -18.12 -1.75
N ALA A 207 -16.85 -19.34 -2.00
CA ALA A 207 -15.97 -19.62 -3.12
C ALA A 207 -16.73 -19.39 -4.44
N PRO A 208 -16.10 -18.82 -5.47
CA PRO A 208 -16.70 -18.70 -6.79
C PRO A 208 -17.15 -20.06 -7.33
N GLN A 209 -18.28 -20.08 -8.04
CA GLN A 209 -18.89 -21.34 -8.51
C GLN A 209 -17.97 -22.06 -9.51
N GLU A 210 -17.21 -21.30 -10.30
CA GLU A 210 -16.24 -21.77 -11.28
C GLU A 210 -15.04 -22.51 -10.65
N TRP A 211 -14.84 -22.45 -9.33
CA TRP A 211 -13.80 -23.23 -8.64
C TRP A 211 -14.21 -24.68 -8.38
N LYS A 212 -15.47 -25.04 -8.64
CA LYS A 212 -15.91 -26.43 -8.57
C LYS A 212 -15.20 -27.24 -9.66
N VAL A 213 -14.30 -28.12 -9.23
CA VAL A 213 -13.74 -29.15 -10.11
C VAL A 213 -14.82 -30.21 -10.30
N GLY A 214 -15.24 -30.42 -11.56
CA GLY A 214 -16.16 -31.48 -11.97
C GLY A 214 -15.48 -32.84 -12.06
#